data_AF-M1CAZ7-F1
#
_entry.id   AF-M1CAZ7-F1
#
_cell.length_a   1.000
_cell.length_b   1.000
_cell.length_c   1.000
_cell.angle_alpha   90.00
_cell.angle_beta   90.00
_cell.angle_gamma   90.00
#
_symmetry.space_group_name_H-M   'P 1'
#
loop_
_entity.id
_entity.type
_entity.pdbx_description
1 polymer ?
#
loop_
_entity_poly.entity_id
_entity_poly.type
_entity_poly.pdbx_seq_one_letter_code
_entity_poly.pdbx_strand_id
1 'polypeptide(L)'
;MSNAKRLDESMKTLEEGITKVKLIMDGYPASKLFASLTLDSCVYLLCIRPPPHDLSAELLQRYHAVLDESIYFKVLPFLKDKSGTSLLAEFLRVWANYKAMVKCLGGFFLYLDRKCSDQKSSAPLKEVALSCFQNRVCCDLLPKLFDAALLLVILSSMSSLFVDSNYEQLVIYSMPHVDKSRP
;
A
#
# COMPACT_ATOMS: atom_id res chain seq x y z
N MET A 1 -22.44 18.57 -24.22
CA MET A 1 -22.26 18.22 -22.79
C MET A 1 -21.11 19.06 -22.27
N SER A 2 -21.30 19.88 -21.22
CA SER A 2 -20.26 20.81 -20.73
C SER A 2 -19.05 20.06 -20.16
N ASN A 3 -17.83 20.61 -20.33
CA ASN A 3 -16.59 20.07 -19.75
C ASN A 3 -16.67 19.89 -18.22
N ALA A 4 -17.44 20.74 -17.53
CA ALA A 4 -17.65 20.62 -16.09
C ALA A 4 -18.40 19.34 -15.70
N LYS A 5 -19.38 18.90 -16.50
CA LYS A 5 -20.17 17.69 -16.21
C LYS A 5 -19.33 16.42 -16.35
N ARG A 6 -18.47 16.37 -17.38
CA ARG A 6 -17.54 15.25 -17.60
C ARG A 6 -16.48 15.13 -16.49
N LEU A 7 -16.08 16.26 -15.91
CA LEU A 7 -15.12 16.30 -14.80
C LEU A 7 -15.73 15.71 -13.52
N ASP A 8 -16.94 16.14 -13.19
CA ASP A 8 -17.68 15.64 -12.03
C ASP A 8 -17.93 14.12 -12.15
N GLU A 9 -18.32 13.66 -13.34
CA GLU A 9 -18.46 12.22 -13.66
C GLU A 9 -17.12 11.46 -13.49
N SER A 10 -16.00 12.05 -13.92
CA SER A 10 -14.67 11.44 -13.79
C SER A 10 -14.20 11.36 -12.34
N MET A 11 -14.43 12.41 -11.55
CA MET A 11 -14.12 12.42 -10.11
C MET A 11 -14.97 11.41 -9.36
N LYS A 12 -16.27 11.35 -9.64
CA LYS A 12 -17.17 10.36 -9.04
C LYS A 12 -16.73 8.93 -9.35
N THR A 13 -16.36 8.66 -10.61
CA THR A 13 -15.86 7.34 -11.02
C THR A 13 -14.56 6.98 -10.30
N LEU A 14 -13.66 7.96 -10.09
CA LEU A 14 -12.43 7.76 -9.32
C LEU A 14 -12.73 7.43 -7.85
N GLU A 15 -13.65 8.16 -7.20
CA GLU A 15 -14.02 7.92 -5.80
C GLU A 15 -14.70 6.55 -5.60
N GLU A 16 -15.54 6.14 -6.55
CA GLU A 16 -16.09 4.77 -6.58
C GLU A 16 -14.97 3.73 -6.75
N GLY A 17 -13.97 4.02 -7.58
CA GLY A 17 -12.79 3.19 -7.77
C GLY A 17 -11.94 3.05 -6.50
N ILE A 18 -11.69 4.16 -5.81
CA ILE A 18 -10.98 4.22 -4.53
C ILE A 18 -11.72 3.41 -3.46
N THR A 19 -13.03 3.60 -3.36
CA THR A 19 -13.88 2.85 -2.41
C THR A 19 -13.79 1.35 -2.66
N LYS A 20 -13.87 0.91 -3.93
CA LYS A 20 -13.72 -0.49 -4.30
C LYS A 20 -12.33 -1.03 -4.02
N VAL A 21 -11.26 -0.25 -4.27
CA VAL A 21 -9.88 -0.67 -4.01
C VAL A 21 -9.67 -1.04 -2.55
N LYS A 22 -10.29 -0.31 -1.61
CA LYS A 22 -10.17 -0.61 -0.18
C LYS A 22 -10.73 -2.00 0.18
N LEU A 23 -11.64 -2.57 -0.64
CA LEU A 23 -12.14 -3.94 -0.44
C LEU A 23 -11.04 -4.99 -0.68
N ILE A 24 -9.97 -4.67 -1.43
CA ILE A 24 -8.84 -5.59 -1.62
C ILE A 24 -8.17 -5.92 -0.29
N MET A 25 -8.17 -4.98 0.67
CA MET A 25 -7.68 -5.21 2.03
C MET A 25 -8.42 -6.33 2.75
N ASP A 26 -9.70 -6.55 2.41
CA ASP A 26 -10.55 -7.60 2.97
C ASP A 26 -10.44 -8.92 2.17
N GLY A 27 -9.54 -8.99 1.19
CA GLY A 27 -9.29 -10.17 0.37
C GLY A 27 -10.10 -10.25 -0.93
N TYR A 28 -10.83 -9.20 -1.31
CA TYR A 28 -11.53 -9.18 -2.59
C TYR A 28 -10.55 -9.05 -3.77
N PRO A 29 -10.64 -9.90 -4.81
CA PRO A 29 -9.71 -9.84 -5.93
C PRO A 29 -9.97 -8.62 -6.81
N ALA A 30 -8.91 -7.87 -7.12
CA ALA A 30 -8.95 -6.68 -7.96
C ALA A 30 -9.61 -6.94 -9.33
N SER A 31 -9.39 -8.13 -9.91
CA SER A 31 -9.96 -8.52 -11.20
C SER A 31 -11.50 -8.53 -11.21
N LYS A 32 -12.15 -8.83 -10.09
CA LYS A 32 -13.62 -8.79 -9.99
C LYS A 32 -14.15 -7.38 -9.74
N LEU A 33 -13.38 -6.55 -9.06
CA LEU A 33 -13.77 -5.17 -8.70
C LEU A 33 -13.71 -4.22 -9.89
N PHE A 34 -12.78 -4.46 -10.82
CA PHE A 34 -12.46 -3.56 -11.93
C PHE A 34 -12.60 -4.20 -13.31
N ALA A 35 -13.29 -5.35 -13.43
CA ALA A 35 -13.47 -6.08 -14.69
C ALA A 35 -14.00 -5.22 -15.86
N SER A 36 -14.71 -4.11 -15.56
CA SER A 36 -15.36 -3.25 -16.55
C SER A 36 -14.98 -1.76 -16.44
N LEU A 37 -13.99 -1.40 -15.61
CA LEU A 37 -13.68 -0.01 -15.29
C LEU A 37 -12.35 0.43 -15.91
N THR A 38 -12.41 1.37 -16.86
CA THR A 38 -11.23 2.06 -17.42
C THR A 38 -10.90 3.30 -16.59
N LEU A 39 -10.35 3.09 -15.39
CA LEU A 39 -10.03 4.17 -14.44
C LEU A 39 -8.84 5.04 -14.89
N ASP A 40 -7.90 4.47 -15.64
CA ASP A 40 -6.72 5.18 -16.16
C ASP A 40 -7.11 6.38 -17.06
N SER A 41 -8.21 6.25 -17.81
CA SER A 41 -8.75 7.33 -18.63
C SER A 41 -9.36 8.47 -17.81
N CYS A 42 -9.89 8.18 -16.61
CA CYS A 42 -10.46 9.19 -15.72
C CYS A 42 -9.36 10.04 -15.09
N VAL A 43 -8.28 9.41 -14.62
CA VAL A 43 -7.13 10.13 -14.03
C VAL A 43 -6.42 10.97 -15.09
N TYR A 44 -6.27 10.47 -16.32
CA TYR A 44 -5.76 11.26 -17.44
C TYR A 44 -6.57 12.56 -17.66
N LEU A 45 -7.91 12.47 -17.69
CA LEU A 45 -8.79 13.64 -17.87
C LEU A 45 -8.68 14.66 -16.74
N LEU A 46 -8.46 14.20 -15.50
CA LEU A 46 -8.30 15.06 -14.33
C LEU A 46 -6.94 15.77 -14.31
N CYS A 47 -5.88 15.14 -14.84
CA CYS A 47 -4.51 15.65 -14.75
C CYS A 47 -4.04 16.50 -15.93
N ILE A 48 -4.71 16.43 -17.09
CA ILE A 48 -4.29 17.17 -18.30
C ILE A 48 -4.79 18.62 -18.36
N ARG A 49 -5.44 19.10 -17.29
CA ARG A 49 -5.96 20.47 -17.23
C ARG A 49 -4.82 21.50 -17.27
N PRO A 50 -4.96 22.58 -18.06
CA PRO A 50 -3.97 23.64 -18.08
C PRO A 50 -3.92 24.35 -16.70
N PRO A 51 -2.73 24.82 -16.28
CA PRO A 51 -2.59 25.65 -15.07
C PRO A 51 -3.58 26.83 -15.12
N PRO A 52 -4.20 27.22 -14.00
CA PRO A 52 -3.92 26.83 -12.62
C PRO A 52 -4.77 25.64 -12.11
N HIS A 53 -5.48 24.92 -12.97
CA HIS A 53 -6.47 23.93 -12.55
C HIS A 53 -5.99 22.48 -12.59
N ASP A 54 -4.68 22.27 -12.44
CA ASP A 54 -4.10 20.93 -12.34
C ASP A 54 -4.48 20.30 -11.00
N LEU A 55 -5.14 19.13 -11.06
CA LEU A 55 -5.60 18.39 -9.88
C LEU A 55 -4.54 17.39 -9.38
N SER A 56 -3.34 17.40 -9.95
CA SER A 56 -2.28 16.42 -9.62
C SER A 56 -1.94 16.36 -8.13
N ALA A 57 -1.78 17.52 -7.47
CA ALA A 57 -1.51 17.59 -6.04
C ALA A 57 -2.67 17.03 -5.19
N GLU A 58 -3.91 17.33 -5.57
CA GLU A 58 -5.12 16.84 -4.88
C GLU A 58 -5.25 15.32 -5.00
N LEU A 59 -4.92 14.77 -6.17
CA LEU A 59 -4.94 13.34 -6.42
C LEU A 59 -3.80 12.62 -5.69
N LEU A 60 -2.62 13.22 -5.59
CA LEU A 60 -1.53 12.69 -4.78
C LEU A 60 -1.91 12.67 -3.29
N GLN A 61 -2.52 13.75 -2.78
CA GLN A 61 -3.00 13.79 -1.40
C GLN A 61 -4.06 12.70 -1.15
N ARG A 62 -5.00 12.49 -2.09
CA ARG A 62 -5.95 11.36 -2.01
C ARG A 62 -5.26 10.02 -1.98
N TYR A 63 -4.26 9.80 -2.83
CA TYR A 63 -3.47 8.57 -2.83
C TYR A 63 -2.88 8.29 -1.43
N HIS A 64 -2.23 9.29 -0.83
CA HIS A 64 -1.72 9.19 0.54
C HIS A 64 -2.81 8.87 1.57
N ALA A 65 -3.94 9.57 1.51
CA ALA A 65 -5.04 9.38 2.44
C ALA A 65 -5.60 7.94 2.37
N VAL A 66 -5.76 7.38 1.16
CA VAL A 66 -6.25 6.01 0.97
C VAL A 66 -5.30 4.98 1.60
N LEU A 67 -4.00 5.17 1.46
CA LEU A 67 -3.00 4.29 2.07
C LEU A 67 -3.06 4.38 3.60
N ASP A 68 -3.04 5.60 4.15
CA ASP A 68 -2.99 5.83 5.59
C ASP A 68 -4.28 5.34 6.27
N GLU A 69 -5.45 5.64 5.70
CA GLU A 69 -6.73 5.13 6.19
C GLU A 69 -6.81 3.60 6.14
N SER A 70 -6.30 2.98 5.08
CA SER A 70 -6.30 1.52 4.98
C SER A 70 -5.43 0.88 6.05
N ILE A 71 -4.29 1.50 6.38
CA ILE A 71 -3.42 1.02 7.46
C ILE A 71 -4.08 1.25 8.82
N TYR A 72 -4.53 2.47 9.09
CA TYR A 72 -5.07 2.87 10.38
C TYR A 72 -6.36 2.13 10.74
N PHE A 73 -7.30 2.01 9.80
CA PHE A 73 -8.62 1.41 10.07
C PHE A 73 -8.68 -0.10 9.84
N LYS A 74 -7.77 -0.68 9.05
CA LYS A 74 -7.81 -2.13 8.77
C LYS A 74 -6.61 -2.88 9.30
N VAL A 75 -5.39 -2.38 9.11
CA VAL A 75 -4.17 -3.13 9.46
C VAL A 75 -3.91 -3.12 10.96
N LEU A 76 -3.78 -1.92 11.54
CA LEU A 76 -3.44 -1.76 12.95
C LEU A 76 -4.44 -2.44 13.90
N PRO A 77 -5.76 -2.21 13.81
CA PRO A 77 -6.73 -2.87 14.70
C PRO A 77 -6.77 -4.38 14.50
N PHE A 78 -6.60 -4.86 13.27
CA PHE A 78 -6.62 -6.30 12.96
C PHE A 78 -5.44 -7.06 13.59
N LEU A 79 -4.27 -6.43 13.66
CA LEU A 79 -3.05 -7.02 14.22
C LEU A 79 -2.90 -6.76 15.73
N LYS A 80 -3.62 -5.78 16.30
CA LYS A 80 -3.44 -5.32 17.69
C LYS A 80 -3.55 -6.44 18.73
N ASP A 81 -4.54 -7.31 18.57
CA ASP A 81 -4.89 -8.37 19.53
C ASP A 81 -4.23 -9.72 19.20
N LYS A 82 -3.39 -9.77 18.17
CA LYS A 82 -2.69 -10.99 17.75
C LYS A 82 -1.31 -11.07 18.40
N SER A 83 -0.83 -12.29 18.63
CA SER A 83 0.49 -12.55 19.21
C SER A 83 1.12 -13.84 18.65
N GLY A 84 2.44 -13.97 18.84
CA GLY A 84 3.20 -15.17 18.45
C GLY A 84 3.08 -15.51 16.96
N THR A 85 3.06 -16.80 16.65
CA THR A 85 3.02 -17.30 15.26
C THR A 85 1.76 -16.86 14.50
N SER A 86 0.64 -16.69 15.20
CA SER A 86 -0.61 -16.19 14.60
C SER A 86 -0.47 -14.74 14.12
N LEU A 87 0.26 -13.88 14.85
CA LEU A 87 0.53 -12.50 14.45
C LEU A 87 1.33 -12.44 13.15
N LEU A 88 2.36 -13.29 13.00
CA LEU A 88 3.19 -13.33 11.80
C LEU A 88 2.40 -13.77 10.56
N ALA A 89 1.61 -14.85 10.68
CA ALA A 89 0.78 -15.33 9.57
C ALA A 89 -0.23 -14.25 9.12
N GLU A 90 -0.85 -13.58 10.09
CA GLU A 90 -1.82 -12.52 9.83
C GLU A 90 -1.17 -11.27 9.25
N PHE A 91 0.01 -10.88 9.73
CA PHE A 91 0.80 -9.80 9.18
C PHE A 91 1.15 -10.05 7.70
N LEU A 92 1.61 -11.25 7.37
CA LEU A 92 1.92 -11.64 5.99
C LEU A 92 0.71 -11.55 5.07
N ARG A 93 -0.45 -12.01 5.56
CA ARG A 93 -1.71 -11.96 4.81
C ARG A 93 -2.12 -10.52 4.52
N VAL A 94 -2.11 -9.67 5.55
CA VAL A 94 -2.48 -8.25 5.39
C VAL A 94 -1.47 -7.50 4.51
N TRP A 95 -0.18 -7.82 4.62
CA TRP A 95 0.85 -7.28 3.75
C TRP A 95 0.62 -7.67 2.28
N ALA A 96 0.23 -8.91 2.01
CA ALA A 96 -0.10 -9.37 0.66
C ALA A 96 -1.32 -8.60 0.09
N ASN A 97 -2.37 -8.41 0.89
CA ASN A 97 -3.54 -7.64 0.50
C ASN A 97 -3.18 -6.16 0.24
N TYR A 98 -2.36 -5.56 1.10
CA TYR A 98 -1.88 -4.19 0.93
C TYR A 98 -1.09 -4.03 -0.37
N LYS A 99 -0.16 -4.95 -0.69
CA LYS A 99 0.56 -4.95 -1.96
C LYS A 99 -0.37 -5.05 -3.17
N ALA A 100 -1.42 -5.87 -3.09
CA ALA A 100 -2.41 -5.98 -4.15
C ALA A 100 -3.20 -4.68 -4.32
N MET A 101 -3.58 -4.03 -3.22
CA MET A 101 -4.24 -2.72 -3.21
C MET A 101 -3.35 -1.65 -3.85
N VAL A 102 -2.09 -1.55 -3.43
CA VAL A 102 -1.10 -0.60 -3.97
C VAL A 102 -0.88 -0.82 -5.46
N LYS A 103 -0.77 -2.08 -5.91
CA LYS A 103 -0.64 -2.41 -7.34
C LYS A 103 -1.85 -1.92 -8.15
N CYS A 104 -3.05 -2.08 -7.60
CA CYS A 104 -4.27 -1.59 -8.24
C CYS A 104 -4.30 -0.06 -8.33
N LEU A 105 -3.95 0.63 -7.24
CA LEU A 105 -3.84 2.09 -7.21
C LEU A 105 -2.78 2.62 -8.17
N GLY A 106 -1.64 1.93 -8.29
CA GLY A 106 -0.59 2.28 -9.24
C GLY A 106 -1.05 2.27 -10.70
N GLY A 107 -2.04 1.44 -11.04
CA GLY A 107 -2.73 1.50 -12.34
C GLY A 107 -3.50 2.81 -12.51
N PHE A 108 -4.37 3.12 -11.53
CA PHE A 108 -5.22 4.32 -11.60
C PHE A 108 -4.39 5.59 -11.68
N PHE A 109 -3.35 5.68 -10.86
CA PHE A 109 -2.51 6.87 -10.75
C PHE A 109 -1.26 6.82 -11.64
N LEU A 110 -1.21 5.94 -12.64
CA LEU A 110 -0.04 5.77 -13.53
C LEU A 110 0.37 7.07 -14.22
N TYR A 111 -0.60 7.90 -14.61
CA TYR A 111 -0.30 9.20 -15.21
C TYR A 111 0.39 10.16 -14.22
N LEU A 112 -0.06 10.17 -12.95
CA LEU A 112 0.59 10.95 -11.90
C LEU A 112 1.98 10.43 -11.60
N ASP A 113 2.15 9.11 -11.52
CA ASP A 113 3.44 8.48 -11.27
C ASP A 113 4.50 8.90 -12.31
N ARG A 114 4.11 8.93 -13.59
CA ARG A 114 4.97 9.42 -14.69
C ARG A 114 5.29 10.91 -14.54
N LYS A 115 4.27 11.74 -14.31
CA LYS A 115 4.42 13.19 -14.17
C LYS A 115 5.31 13.57 -12.98
N CYS A 116 5.17 12.88 -11.85
CA CYS A 116 5.97 13.07 -10.65
C CYS A 116 7.41 12.58 -10.81
N SER A 117 7.62 11.48 -11.56
CA SER A 117 8.96 10.91 -11.84
C SER A 117 9.80 11.81 -12.74
N ASP A 118 9.18 12.48 -13.72
CA ASP A 118 9.86 13.44 -14.59
C ASP A 118 10.32 14.70 -13.83
N GLN A 119 9.72 14.96 -12.67
CA GLN A 119 9.94 16.14 -11.84
C GLN A 119 10.93 15.85 -10.68
N LYS A 120 12.05 15.18 -10.98
CA LYS A 120 13.35 15.11 -10.23
C LYS A 120 13.42 15.05 -8.69
N SER A 121 12.34 14.88 -7.93
CA SER A 121 12.41 14.78 -6.45
C SER A 121 11.31 13.95 -5.77
N SER A 122 10.45 13.25 -6.52
CA SER A 122 9.36 12.47 -5.95
C SER A 122 9.64 10.98 -6.08
N ALA A 123 9.65 10.27 -4.95
CA ALA A 123 9.69 8.82 -4.94
C ALA A 123 8.48 8.26 -5.72
N PRO A 124 8.65 7.23 -6.57
CA PRO A 124 7.54 6.61 -7.27
C PRO A 124 6.43 6.24 -6.29
N LEU A 125 5.16 6.31 -6.70
CA LEU A 125 4.00 6.07 -5.82
C LEU A 125 4.14 4.76 -5.03
N LYS A 126 4.78 3.76 -5.63
CA LYS A 126 5.14 2.49 -4.99
C LYS A 126 6.06 2.64 -3.77
N GLU A 127 7.10 3.46 -3.84
CA GLU A 127 8.01 3.73 -2.72
C GLU A 127 7.28 4.49 -1.61
N VAL A 128 6.47 5.48 -1.97
CA VAL A 128 5.59 6.19 -1.02
C VAL A 128 4.70 5.22 -0.26
N ALA A 129 4.07 4.28 -0.95
CA ALA A 129 3.23 3.27 -0.31
C ALA A 129 4.01 2.33 0.62
N LEU A 130 5.24 1.96 0.26
CA LEU A 130 6.10 1.14 1.09
C LEU A 130 6.48 1.89 2.38
N SER A 131 6.95 3.13 2.25
CA SER A 131 7.31 3.97 3.40
C SER A 131 6.11 4.24 4.30
N CYS A 132 4.92 4.47 3.74
CA CYS A 132 3.70 4.66 4.51
C CYS A 132 3.38 3.43 5.38
N PHE A 133 3.45 2.22 4.80
CA PHE A 133 3.21 0.99 5.55
C PHE A 133 4.28 0.76 6.63
N GLN A 134 5.56 0.90 6.28
CA GLN A 134 6.67 0.73 7.22
C GLN A 134 6.57 1.70 8.38
N ASN A 135 6.40 3.00 8.12
CA ASN A 135 6.36 4.01 9.19
C ASN A 135 5.19 3.81 10.15
N ARG A 136 4.04 3.31 9.67
CA ARG A 136 2.87 3.09 10.52
C ARG A 136 2.92 1.77 11.26
N VAL A 137 3.25 0.68 10.55
CA VAL A 137 3.21 -0.67 11.13
C VAL A 137 4.46 -0.96 11.96
N CYS A 138 5.64 -0.50 11.53
CA CYS A 138 6.85 -0.71 12.31
C CYS A 138 6.94 0.18 13.56
N CYS A 139 6.27 1.34 13.62
CA CYS A 139 6.26 2.11 14.87
C CYS A 139 5.49 1.38 15.97
N ASP A 140 4.36 0.73 15.65
CA ASP A 140 3.43 0.21 16.66
C ASP A 140 3.57 -1.31 16.90
N LEU A 141 3.94 -2.07 15.88
CA LEU A 141 3.89 -3.54 15.91
C LEU A 141 5.27 -4.21 15.83
N LEU A 142 6.34 -3.45 15.55
CA LEU A 142 7.68 -4.01 15.37
C LEU A 142 8.19 -4.82 16.57
N PRO A 143 8.04 -4.37 17.84
CA PRO A 143 8.45 -5.18 18.99
C PRO A 143 7.70 -6.53 19.03
N LYS A 144 6.37 -6.51 18.84
CA LYS A 144 5.55 -7.73 18.84
C LYS A 144 5.89 -8.67 17.69
N LEU A 145 6.18 -8.13 16.51
CA LEU A 145 6.60 -8.90 15.34
C LEU A 145 7.98 -9.54 15.55
N PHE A 146 8.93 -8.82 16.16
CA PHE A 146 10.22 -9.37 16.54
C PHE A 146 10.10 -10.47 17.60
N ASP A 147 9.32 -10.26 18.65
CA ASP A 147 9.09 -11.28 19.69
C ASP A 147 8.49 -12.56 19.09
N ALA A 148 7.50 -12.40 18.22
CA ALA A 148 6.88 -13.52 17.52
C ALA A 148 7.87 -14.26 16.60
N ALA A 149 8.71 -13.53 15.86
CA ALA A 149 9.71 -14.12 14.98
C ALA A 149 10.80 -14.86 15.76
N LEU A 150 11.28 -14.25 16.85
CA LEU A 150 12.26 -14.86 17.75
C LEU A 150 11.70 -16.13 18.39
N LEU A 151 10.48 -16.10 18.90
CA LEU A 151 9.81 -17.29 19.42
C LEU A 151 9.69 -18.40 18.38
N LEU A 152 9.34 -18.07 17.13
CA LEU A 152 9.25 -19.06 16.06
C LEU A 152 10.62 -19.68 15.75
N VAL A 153 11.69 -18.90 15.70
CA VAL A 153 13.06 -19.40 15.51
C VAL A 153 13.49 -20.29 16.68
N ILE A 154 13.25 -19.86 17.92
CA ILE A 154 13.59 -20.65 19.12
C ILE A 154 12.80 -21.96 19.11
N LEU A 155 11.49 -21.93 18.91
CA LEU A 155 10.65 -23.14 18.85
C LEU A 155 11.08 -24.08 17.73
N SER A 156 11.43 -23.55 16.56
CA SER A 156 11.91 -24.33 15.41
C SER A 156 13.31 -24.92 15.64
N SER A 157 14.17 -24.23 16.39
CA SER A 157 15.49 -24.74 16.81
C SER A 157 15.39 -25.81 17.90
N MET A 158 14.39 -25.70 18.77
CA MET A 158 14.09 -26.67 19.84
C MET A 158 13.35 -27.91 19.34
N SER A 159 12.74 -27.86 18.16
CA SER A 159 12.06 -28.99 17.48
C SER A 159 12.95 -29.75 16.48
N SER A 160 14.28 -29.61 16.56
CA SER A 160 15.32 -29.98 15.58
C SER A 160 14.89 -30.92 14.42
N LEU A 161 15.10 -30.45 13.18
CA LEU A 161 14.89 -31.06 11.84
C LEU A 161 13.79 -30.34 11.01
N PHE A 162 14.20 -29.90 9.81
CA PHE A 162 13.44 -29.18 8.75
C PHE A 162 13.17 -27.68 8.97
N VAL A 163 14.11 -26.84 8.48
CA VAL A 163 13.82 -25.44 8.14
C VAL A 163 13.69 -25.35 6.63
N ASP A 164 12.45 -25.19 6.16
CA ASP A 164 12.14 -24.82 4.78
C ASP A 164 12.54 -23.34 4.53
N SER A 165 13.19 -23.10 3.39
CA SER A 165 13.95 -21.89 3.00
C SER A 165 13.16 -20.56 2.88
N ASN A 166 11.92 -20.48 3.37
CA ASN A 166 11.03 -19.33 3.13
C ASN A 166 11.02 -18.24 4.22
N TYR A 167 11.57 -18.50 5.41
CA TYR A 167 11.49 -17.56 6.54
C TYR A 167 12.65 -16.55 6.62
N GLU A 168 13.80 -16.86 6.02
CA GLU A 168 14.98 -15.98 6.04
C GLU A 168 14.78 -14.67 5.28
N GLN A 169 13.97 -14.68 4.21
CA GLN A 169 13.72 -13.47 3.42
C GLN A 169 12.86 -12.43 4.17
N LEU A 170 12.07 -12.85 5.15
CA LEU A 170 11.18 -11.93 5.87
C LEU A 170 11.93 -11.02 6.85
N VAL A 171 12.99 -11.53 7.45
CA VAL A 171 13.80 -10.77 8.42
C VAL A 171 14.70 -9.77 7.68
N ILE A 172 15.23 -10.15 6.52
CA ILE A 172 16.15 -9.30 5.74
C ILE A 172 15.42 -8.12 5.09
N TYR A 173 14.19 -8.31 4.57
CA TYR A 173 13.41 -7.21 3.95
C TYR A 173 12.68 -6.30 4.95
N SER A 174 12.61 -6.67 6.24
CA SER A 174 11.95 -5.88 7.29
C SER A 174 12.93 -5.05 8.13
N MET A 175 14.24 -5.25 7.97
CA MET A 175 15.23 -4.38 8.58
C MET A 175 15.34 -3.08 7.79
N PRO A 176 15.32 -1.89 8.44
CA PRO A 176 15.71 -0.67 7.76
C PRO A 176 17.14 -0.85 7.26
N HIS A 177 17.40 -0.50 5.99
CA HIS A 177 18.77 -0.26 5.55
C HIS A 177 19.36 0.77 6.50
N VAL A 178 20.26 0.33 7.38
CA VAL A 178 21.08 1.22 8.19
C VAL A 178 21.83 2.10 7.19
N ASP A 179 21.39 3.35 7.13
CA ASP A 179 22.02 4.39 6.36
C ASP A 179 23.47 4.51 6.83
N LYS A 180 24.41 4.07 6.00
CA LYS A 180 25.86 4.20 6.24
C LYS A 180 26.35 5.64 5.97
N SER A 181 25.50 6.62 6.23
CA SER A 181 25.74 8.03 5.91
C SER A 181 25.51 8.90 7.15
N ARG A 182 26.33 8.71 8.18
CA ARG A 182 26.77 9.86 8.99
C ARG A 182 28.28 9.76 9.23
N PRO A 183 28.99 10.89 9.09
CA PRO A 183 30.44 10.97 9.23
C PRO A 183 30.91 10.64 10.65
#